data_AF-A0A366EBM5-F1
#
_entry.id   AF-A0A366EBM5-F1
#
_cell.length_a   1.000
_cell.length_b   1.000
_cell.length_c   1.000
_cell.angle_alpha   90.00
_cell.angle_beta   90.00
_cell.angle_gamma   90.00
#
_symmetry.space_group_name_H-M   'P 1'
#
loop_
_entity.id
_entity.type
_entity.pdbx_description
1 polymer ?
#
loop_
_entity_poly.entity_id
_entity_poly.type
_entity_poly.pdbx_seq_one_letter_code
_entity_poly.pdbx_strand_id
1 'polypeptide(L)' 'MRNKAKKQTAKAEDVVFSEALADNEDKEAIRRMEQADQRVENKHDH' A
#
# COMPACT_ATOMS: atom_id res chain seq x y z
N MET A 1 -18.70 18.25 -36.28
CA MET A 1 -17.86 17.07 -35.96
C MET A 1 -17.10 17.37 -34.67
N ARG A 2 -17.22 16.53 -33.62
CA ARG A 2 -16.61 16.80 -32.31
C ARG A 2 -15.37 15.91 -32.16
N ASN A 3 -14.19 16.49 -32.39
CA ASN A 3 -12.92 15.80 -32.20
C ASN A 3 -12.75 15.47 -30.70
N LYS A 4 -13.02 14.23 -30.31
CA LYS A 4 -12.69 13.70 -28.99
C LYS A 4 -11.19 13.43 -28.96
N ALA A 5 -10.40 14.46 -28.64
CA ALA A 5 -9.00 14.27 -28.31
C ALA A 5 -8.92 13.30 -27.12
N LYS A 6 -8.34 12.11 -27.36
CA LYS A 6 -8.10 11.10 -26.33
C LYS A 6 -7.14 11.73 -25.32
N LYS A 7 -7.65 12.15 -24.16
CA LYS A 7 -6.84 12.58 -23.02
C LYS A 7 -5.96 11.39 -22.66
N GLN A 8 -4.69 11.42 -23.07
CA GLN A 8 -3.71 10.45 -22.61
C GLN A 8 -3.56 10.68 -21.11
N THR A 9 -4.08 9.75 -20.32
CA THR A 9 -3.82 9.73 -18.88
C THR A 9 -2.33 9.47 -18.72
N ALA A 10 -1.59 10.48 -18.23
CA ALA A 10 -0.19 10.32 -17.88
C ALA A 10 -0.04 9.08 -16.99
N LYS A 11 1.00 8.27 -17.26
CA LYS A 11 1.28 7.07 -16.48
C LYS A 11 1.45 7.50 -15.02
N ALA A 12 0.66 6.91 -14.12
CA ALA A 12 0.80 7.16 -12.69
C ALA A 12 2.23 6.78 -12.29
N GLU A 13 2.94 7.70 -11.65
CA GLU A 13 4.26 7.44 -11.09
C GLU A 13 4.14 6.41 -9.97
N ASP A 14 5.20 5.61 -9.79
CA ASP A 14 5.23 4.59 -8.73
C ASP A 14 5.25 5.29 -7.36
N VAL A 15 4.17 5.13 -6.60
CA VAL A 15 4.03 5.70 -5.25
C VAL A 15 4.67 4.74 -4.25
N VAL A 16 5.68 5.22 -3.54
CA VAL A 16 6.38 4.46 -2.50
C VAL A 16 5.85 4.89 -1.12
N PHE A 17 5.67 3.91 -0.22
CA PHE A 17 5.32 4.19 1.16
C PHE A 17 6.42 5.01 1.86
N SER A 18 6.02 6.03 2.62
CA SER A 18 6.92 6.88 3.40
C SER A 18 6.53 6.85 4.87
N GLU A 19 7.35 6.20 5.69
CA GLU A 19 7.14 6.12 7.14
C GLU A 19 7.17 7.50 7.82
N ALA A 20 7.91 8.45 7.26
CA ALA A 20 7.96 9.82 7.76
C ALA A 20 6.63 10.58 7.60
N LEU A 21 5.78 10.15 6.67
CA LEU A 21 4.44 10.70 6.44
C LEU A 21 3.34 9.90 7.15
N ALA A 22 3.67 8.71 7.65
CA ALA A 22 2.71 7.84 8.31
C ALA A 22 2.30 8.40 9.68
N ASP A 23 0.99 8.44 9.91
CA ASP A 23 0.45 8.87 11.19
C ASP A 23 0.42 7.72 12.21
N ASN A 24 -0.18 7.96 13.38
CA ASN A 24 -0.23 6.95 14.43
C ASN A 24 -1.13 5.76 14.07
N GLU A 25 -2.19 6.00 13.29
CA GLU A 25 -3.12 4.96 12.85
C GLU A 25 -2.45 4.05 11.82
N ASP A 26 -1.73 4.65 10.86
CA ASP A 26 -0.93 3.91 9.87
C ASP A 26 0.08 2.98 10.55
N LYS A 27 0.80 3.50 11.55
CA LYS A 27 1.78 2.71 12.32
C LYS A 27 1.14 1.59 13.10
N GLU A 28 -0.05 1.80 13.65
CA GLU A 28 -0.78 0.75 14.35
C GLU A 28 -1.26 -0.34 13.38
N ALA A 29 -1.72 0.04 12.20
CA ALA A 29 -2.12 -0.89 11.15
C ALA A 29 -0.95 -1.78 10.70
N ILE A 30 0.23 -1.19 10.47
CA ILE A 30 1.45 -1.93 10.11
C ILE A 30 1.79 -2.97 11.18
N ARG A 31 1.80 -2.57 12.46
CA ARG A 31 2.08 -3.50 13.57
C ARG A 31 1.09 -4.66 13.66
N ARG A 32 -0.19 -4.39 13.41
CA ARG A 32 -1.23 -5.44 13.41
C ARG A 32 -1.01 -6.43 12.25
N MET A 33 -0.57 -5.95 11.10
CA MET A 33 -0.22 -6.80 9.95
C MET A 33 0.99 -7.70 10.27
N GLU A 34 2.07 -7.13 10.78
CA GLU A 34 3.27 -7.88 11.19
C GLU A 34 2.95 -8.98 12.22
N GLN A 35 2.11 -8.66 13.21
CA GLN A 35 1.64 -9.64 14.19
C GLN A 35 0.77 -10.74 13.59
N ALA A 36 0.01 -10.45 12.53
CA ALA A 36 -0.79 -11.45 11.84
C ALA A 36 0.12 -12.39 11.04
N ASP A 37 1.10 -11.84 10.34
CA ASP A 37 2.07 -12.60 9.55
C ASP A 37 2.89 -13.52 10.46
N GLN A 38 3.39 -13.02 11.59
CA GLN A 38 4.12 -13.82 12.56
C GLN A 38 3.27 -14.98 13.13
N ARG A 39 1.95 -14.78 13.31
CA ARG A 39 1.06 -15.87 13.74
C ARG A 39 0.90 -16.94 12.67
N VAL A 40 0.96 -16.58 11.39
CA VAL A 40 0.90 -17.53 10.28
C VAL A 40 2.20 -18.32 10.19
N GLU A 41 3.35 -17.64 10.27
CA GLU A 41 4.67 -18.27 10.27
C GLU A 41 4.82 -19.28 11.42
N ASN A 42 4.50 -18.87 12.66
CA ASN A 42 4.57 -19.74 13.83
C ASN A 42 3.61 -20.95 13.76
N LYS A 43 2.57 -20.90 12.93
CA LYS A 43 1.67 -22.04 12.70
C LYS A 43 2.18 -23.00 11.62
N HIS A 44 3.10 -22.56 10.76
CA HIS A 44 3.72 -23.41 9.74
C HIS A 44 4.94 -24.17 10.24
N ASP A 45 5.58 -23.68 11.32
CA ASP A 45 6.73 -24.33 11.96
C ASP A 45 6.35 -25.48 12.93
N HIS A 46 5.06 -25.82 13.03
CA HIS A 46 4.50 -26.81 13.97
C HIS A 46 3.76 -27.93 13.26
#